data_AF-A0A1H1VYU9-F1
#
_entry.id   AF-A0A1H1VYU9-F1
#
_cell.length_a   1.000
_cell.length_b   1.000
_cell.length_c   1.000
_cell.angle_alpha   90.00
_cell.angle_beta   90.00
_cell.angle_gamma   90.00
#
_symmetry.space_group_name_H-M   'P 1'
#
loop_
_entity.id
_entity.type
_entity.pdbx_description
1 polymer ?
#
loop_
_entity_poly.entity_id
_entity_poly.type
_entity_poly.pdbx_seq_one_letter_code
_entity_poly.pdbx_strand_id
1 'polypeptide(L)'
;MSCHFIPSYLLQRLIDSAPVEAGADHCRRTLELDDRLRTTRQQAGGPEPLTAADDDAERTVYTAGNSEQLPGEVARKDGDQPTGDAAVDEAWQSSAQIWDLFADVFDRRSVDGNGTAITITVHYGTDYDNAFWDGRQLVFGDGDGEVFERFTKPMDVMAHEFTHGVTEHTAALDYQGQSGALNESISDVFAAICKQRGGDQTADEADWLIGEGLFKPDIEAVALRSMKEPGTAYDDPRLGKDPQVGSMADYADTTDDNGGVHINSGIPNRAFYLAAVGLGGRSWEQAGPIWYAALTGGEVTAGTDFAGFAEATVAAAGRLFADDPAVADAVRAAWTGVGVLQASGSDTGATTSGTGTGGSFVVRRSGGVTGITRQTEVDLDTAAGRQIRDLLDRVDLGGISATGGRPDRFSYHLEYGDRQLTIGETELPPEIDQAIKIAFGRTDSAD
;
A
#
# COMPACT_ATOMS: atom_id res chain seq x y z
N MET A 1 -4.64 7.11 10.43
CA MET A 1 -4.53 5.63 10.43
C MET A 1 -3.31 5.24 11.25
N SER A 2 -3.39 4.36 12.26
CA SER A 2 -2.17 3.80 12.88
C SER A 2 -1.74 2.53 12.15
N CYS A 3 -0.68 2.64 11.34
CA CYS A 3 0.03 1.46 10.88
C CYS A 3 1.03 1.02 11.97
N HIS A 4 1.29 -0.28 12.05
CA HIS A 4 2.34 -0.84 12.89
C HIS A 4 3.10 -1.89 12.08
N PHE A 5 4.43 -1.84 12.10
CA PHE A 5 5.28 -2.71 11.27
C PHE A 5 5.07 -4.20 11.55
N ILE A 6 4.97 -4.58 12.83
CA ILE A 6 4.65 -5.93 13.28
C ILE A 6 3.12 -6.09 13.35
N PRO A 7 2.56 -7.02 12.56
CA PRO A 7 1.12 -7.28 12.59
C PRO A 7 0.70 -7.98 13.88
N SER A 8 -0.51 -7.68 14.35
CA SER A 8 -1.02 -8.19 15.62
C SER A 8 -1.07 -9.72 15.70
N TYR A 9 -1.31 -10.40 14.58
CA TYR A 9 -1.33 -11.86 14.53
C TYR A 9 0.03 -12.48 14.90
N LEU A 10 1.15 -11.79 14.61
CA LEU A 10 2.49 -12.30 14.89
C LEU A 10 2.79 -12.22 16.39
N LEU A 11 2.46 -11.09 17.03
CA LEU A 11 2.55 -10.94 18.49
C LEU A 11 1.61 -11.93 19.21
N GLN A 12 0.40 -12.14 18.69
CA GLN A 12 -0.52 -13.15 19.24
C GLN A 12 0.07 -14.56 19.12
N ARG A 13 0.71 -14.88 17.99
CA ARG A 13 1.36 -16.18 17.77
C ARG A 13 2.55 -16.40 18.70
N LEU A 14 3.33 -15.37 18.98
CA LEU A 14 4.39 -15.40 20.00
C LEU A 14 3.83 -15.65 21.40
N ILE A 15 2.71 -15.00 21.74
CA ILE A 15 2.00 -15.25 23.01
C ILE A 15 1.54 -16.72 23.12
N ASP A 16 0.97 -17.26 22.06
CA ASP A 16 0.40 -18.61 22.04
C ASP A 16 1.48 -19.71 22.02
N SER A 17 2.67 -19.41 21.48
CA SER A 17 3.79 -20.35 21.40
C SER A 17 4.74 -20.29 22.61
N ALA A 18 4.65 -19.24 23.43
CA ALA A 18 5.55 -19.04 24.55
C ALA A 18 5.41 -20.13 25.64
N PRO A 19 6.52 -20.71 26.11
CA PRO A 19 6.51 -21.54 27.32
C PRO A 19 5.96 -20.77 28.52
N VAL A 20 5.23 -21.46 29.40
CA VAL A 20 4.63 -20.87 30.63
C VAL A 20 5.68 -20.16 31.51
N GLU A 21 6.93 -20.60 31.44
CA GLU A 21 8.06 -20.10 32.23
C GLU A 21 8.82 -18.94 31.56
N ALA A 22 8.66 -18.74 30.24
CA ALA A 22 9.41 -17.75 29.45
C ALA A 22 8.68 -16.40 29.28
N GLY A 23 7.37 -16.34 29.53
CA GLY A 23 6.59 -15.10 29.66
C GLY A 23 6.54 -14.19 28.41
N ALA A 24 5.45 -14.24 27.65
CA ALA A 24 5.18 -13.31 26.52
C ALA A 24 4.53 -11.98 26.96
N ASP A 25 4.93 -11.44 28.11
CA ASP A 25 4.29 -10.23 28.65
C ASP A 25 4.62 -8.98 27.83
N HIS A 26 5.80 -8.92 27.20
CA HIS A 26 6.17 -7.84 26.28
C HIS A 26 5.25 -7.80 25.04
N CYS A 27 4.91 -8.96 24.46
CA CYS A 27 4.01 -9.04 23.32
C CYS A 27 2.60 -8.56 23.69
N ARG A 28 2.10 -8.93 24.88
CA ARG A 28 0.80 -8.47 25.38
C ARG A 28 0.78 -6.96 25.59
N ARG A 29 1.83 -6.42 26.22
CA ARG A 29 1.97 -4.95 26.41
C ARG A 29 2.03 -4.23 25.06
N THR A 30 2.77 -4.75 24.10
CA THR A 30 2.86 -4.19 22.74
C THR A 30 1.48 -4.17 22.07
N LEU A 31 0.74 -5.28 22.09
CA LEU A 31 -0.65 -5.30 21.57
C LEU A 31 -1.56 -4.29 22.26
N GLU A 32 -1.51 -4.19 23.59
CA GLU A 32 -2.31 -3.22 24.35
C GLU A 32 -1.93 -1.77 24.01
N LEU A 33 -0.64 -1.50 23.79
CA LEU A 33 -0.14 -0.19 23.35
C LEU A 33 -0.67 0.17 21.96
N ASP A 34 -0.53 -0.76 21.02
CA ASP A 34 -0.93 -0.58 19.62
C ASP A 34 -2.44 -0.32 19.51
N ASP A 35 -3.25 -1.05 20.29
CA ASP A 35 -4.70 -0.87 20.33
C ASP A 35 -5.10 0.51 20.90
N ARG A 36 -4.40 1.00 21.93
CA ARG A 36 -4.62 2.35 22.46
C ARG A 36 -4.31 3.40 21.42
N LEU A 37 -3.15 3.30 20.75
CA LEU A 37 -2.71 4.23 19.71
C LEU A 37 -3.70 4.27 18.54
N ARG A 38 -4.15 3.09 18.09
CA ARG A 38 -5.17 2.94 17.03
C ARG A 38 -6.49 3.60 17.40
N THR A 39 -6.96 3.36 18.62
CA THR A 39 -8.21 3.95 19.12
C THR A 39 -8.11 5.47 19.20
N THR A 40 -7.00 6.02 19.72
CA THR A 40 -6.79 7.47 19.80
C THR A 40 -6.79 8.12 18.42
N ARG A 41 -6.16 7.50 17.42
CA ARG A 41 -6.14 8.06 16.05
C ARG A 41 -7.48 7.98 15.34
N GLN A 42 -8.25 6.92 15.56
CA GLN A 42 -9.62 6.85 15.03
C GLN A 42 -10.51 7.98 15.59
N GLN A 43 -10.27 8.40 16.84
CA GLN A 43 -11.00 9.50 17.47
C GLN A 43 -10.57 10.89 16.96
N ALA A 44 -9.32 11.06 16.53
CA ALA A 44 -8.79 12.34 16.04
C ALA A 44 -9.39 12.78 14.69
N GLY A 45 -9.92 11.86 13.89
CA GLY A 45 -10.76 12.18 12.73
C GLY A 45 -10.06 12.72 11.48
N GLY A 46 -8.74 12.58 11.36
CA GLY A 46 -7.97 12.94 10.17
C GLY A 46 -6.47 13.08 10.43
N PRO A 47 -5.66 13.38 9.40
CA PRO A 47 -4.25 13.70 9.58
C PRO A 47 -4.12 14.95 10.46
N GLU A 48 -3.30 14.87 11.51
CA GLU A 48 -2.99 16.07 12.27
C GLU A 48 -1.98 16.94 11.53
N PRO A 49 -2.03 18.28 11.69
CA PRO A 49 -0.99 19.14 11.14
C PRO A 49 0.37 18.77 11.71
N LEU A 50 1.33 18.52 10.81
CA LEU A 50 2.73 18.43 11.17
C LEU A 50 3.21 19.80 11.64
N THR A 51 3.96 19.80 12.74
CA THR A 51 4.56 21.01 13.30
C THR A 51 6.06 20.91 13.09
N ALA A 52 6.62 21.82 12.30
CA ALA A 52 8.06 21.97 12.22
C ALA A 52 8.62 22.29 13.61
N ALA A 53 9.79 21.74 13.94
CA ALA A 53 10.55 22.23 15.08
C ALA A 53 10.92 23.71 14.83
N ASP A 54 11.07 24.51 15.89
CA ASP A 54 11.47 25.93 15.82
C ASP A 54 12.95 26.12 15.37
N ASP A 55 13.53 25.13 14.68
CA ASP A 55 14.87 25.14 14.13
C ASP A 55 14.89 24.77 12.64
N ASP A 56 15.92 25.22 11.91
CA ASP A 56 16.08 24.98 10.46
C ASP A 56 16.44 23.50 10.13
N ALA A 57 16.17 22.55 11.04
CA ALA A 57 16.49 21.13 10.86
C ALA A 57 15.44 20.43 9.99
N GLU A 58 15.89 19.58 9.07
CA GLU A 58 14.99 18.77 8.23
C GLU A 58 14.49 17.52 8.98
N ARG A 59 15.26 17.09 9.98
CA ARG A 59 14.98 15.91 10.80
C ARG A 59 15.57 16.06 12.21
N THR A 60 14.85 15.54 13.20
CA THR A 60 15.31 15.48 14.59
C THR A 60 14.97 14.13 15.18
N VAL A 61 15.99 13.48 15.76
CA VAL A 61 15.85 12.22 16.50
C VAL A 61 15.76 12.51 17.99
N TYR A 62 14.74 11.97 18.62
CA TYR A 62 14.45 12.02 20.04
C TYR A 62 14.61 10.64 20.67
N THR A 63 14.81 10.61 21.99
CA THR A 63 14.72 9.41 22.81
C THR A 63 13.56 9.54 23.78
N ALA A 64 12.71 8.51 23.83
CA ALA A 64 11.68 8.40 24.85
C ALA A 64 12.23 7.87 26.20
N GLY A 65 13.51 7.47 26.26
CA GLY A 65 14.17 7.00 27.48
C GLY A 65 13.47 5.80 28.13
N ASN A 66 12.96 4.87 27.31
CA ASN A 66 12.14 3.72 27.70
C ASN A 66 10.78 4.06 28.31
N SER A 67 10.33 5.32 28.17
CA SER A 67 8.97 5.74 28.50
C SER A 67 8.06 5.66 27.26
N GLU A 68 6.75 5.80 27.48
CA GLU A 68 5.75 5.86 26.40
C GLU A 68 5.40 7.33 26.04
N GLN A 69 6.20 8.30 26.51
CA GLN A 69 5.91 9.73 26.35
C GLN A 69 6.63 10.30 25.10
N LEU A 70 5.85 10.78 24.14
CA LEU A 70 6.33 11.29 22.86
C LEU A 70 6.38 12.84 22.82
N PRO A 71 7.32 13.46 22.08
CA PRO A 71 8.45 12.82 21.38
C PRO A 71 9.62 12.46 22.30
N GLY A 72 9.62 12.90 23.56
CA GLY A 72 10.73 12.68 24.50
C GLY A 72 11.79 13.79 24.45
N GLU A 73 13.05 13.44 24.70
CA GLU A 73 14.18 14.37 24.73
C GLU A 73 14.96 14.34 23.42
N VAL A 74 15.42 15.50 22.93
CA VAL A 74 16.23 15.59 21.70
C VAL A 74 17.54 14.82 21.91
N ALA A 75 17.79 13.83 21.06
CA ALA A 75 19.00 13.02 21.07
C ALA A 75 20.01 13.45 19.99
N ARG A 76 19.53 13.80 18.79
CA ARG A 76 20.37 14.21 17.66
C ARG A 76 19.60 15.04 16.64
N LYS A 77 20.24 16.09 16.09
CA LYS A 77 19.72 16.90 14.97
C LYS A 77 20.78 17.25 13.93
N ASP A 78 20.37 17.98 12.90
CA ASP A 78 21.25 18.37 11.80
C ASP A 78 22.46 19.17 12.32
N GLY A 79 23.66 18.74 11.92
CA GLY A 79 24.93 19.32 12.35
C GLY A 79 25.57 18.64 13.58
N ASP A 80 24.85 17.79 14.30
CA ASP A 80 25.39 17.06 15.46
C ASP A 80 26.29 15.89 15.04
N GLN A 81 27.26 15.56 15.89
CA GLN A 81 28.10 14.36 15.74
C GLN A 81 27.32 13.09 16.13
N PRO A 82 27.74 11.89 15.66
CA PRO A 82 27.20 10.62 16.16
C PRO A 82 27.22 10.52 17.69
N THR A 83 26.15 9.98 18.27
CA THR A 83 25.96 9.94 19.73
C THR A 83 26.66 8.75 20.37
N GLY A 84 26.93 7.68 19.60
CA GLY A 84 27.40 6.40 20.10
C GLY A 84 26.26 5.47 20.58
N ASP A 85 25.01 5.95 20.51
CA ASP A 85 23.83 5.11 20.65
C ASP A 85 23.43 4.58 19.26
N ALA A 86 23.41 3.25 19.12
CA ALA A 86 23.14 2.61 17.84
C ALA A 86 21.74 2.96 17.30
N ALA A 87 20.71 3.00 18.16
CA ALA A 87 19.36 3.25 17.68
C ALA A 87 19.20 4.69 17.18
N VAL A 88 19.79 5.66 17.89
CA VAL A 88 19.81 7.08 17.50
C VAL A 88 20.60 7.28 16.20
N ASP A 89 21.79 6.69 16.10
CA ASP A 89 22.68 6.88 14.95
C ASP A 89 22.15 6.18 13.69
N GLU A 90 21.53 5.00 13.82
CA GLU A 90 20.84 4.30 12.73
C GLU A 90 19.59 5.07 12.27
N ALA A 91 18.77 5.56 13.21
CA ALA A 91 17.60 6.37 12.88
C ALA A 91 17.98 7.64 12.11
N TRP A 92 19.06 8.29 12.55
CA TRP A 92 19.61 9.46 11.86
C TRP A 92 20.08 9.13 10.43
N GLN A 93 20.81 8.02 10.26
CA GLN A 93 21.34 7.63 8.95
C GLN A 93 20.24 7.17 7.99
N SER A 94 19.27 6.39 8.47
CA SER A 94 18.15 5.90 7.65
C SER A 94 17.26 7.05 7.19
N SER A 95 16.94 8.00 8.08
CA SER A 95 16.12 9.16 7.71
C SER A 95 16.77 10.06 6.67
N ALA A 96 18.11 10.22 6.68
CA ALA A 96 18.82 10.93 5.63
C ALA A 96 18.66 10.23 4.26
N GLN A 97 18.84 8.92 4.20
CA GLN A 97 18.69 8.15 2.94
C GLN A 97 17.25 8.20 2.39
N ILE A 98 16.26 8.14 3.28
CA ILE A 98 14.85 8.26 2.91
C ILE A 98 14.55 9.65 2.37
N TRP A 99 15.00 10.69 3.08
CA TRP A 99 14.83 12.08 2.65
C TRP A 99 15.43 12.32 1.27
N ASP A 100 16.68 11.87 1.07
CA ASP A 100 17.38 12.00 -0.21
C ASP A 100 16.67 11.22 -1.32
N LEU A 101 16.11 10.03 -1.05
CA LEU A 101 15.36 9.28 -2.06
C LEU A 101 14.14 10.08 -2.54
N PHE A 102 13.31 10.53 -1.60
CA PHE A 102 12.07 11.21 -1.93
C PHE A 102 12.33 12.57 -2.60
N ALA A 103 13.36 13.30 -2.16
CA ALA A 103 13.73 14.55 -2.78
C ALA A 103 14.30 14.35 -4.21
N ASP A 104 15.27 13.45 -4.38
CA ASP A 104 16.01 13.34 -5.64
C ASP A 104 15.23 12.61 -6.74
N VAL A 105 14.44 11.61 -6.37
CA VAL A 105 13.73 10.75 -7.34
C VAL A 105 12.29 11.20 -7.57
N PHE A 106 11.63 11.67 -6.51
CA PHE A 106 10.18 11.94 -6.54
C PHE A 106 9.82 13.43 -6.41
N ASP A 107 10.82 14.32 -6.34
CA ASP A 107 10.66 15.76 -6.08
C ASP A 107 9.74 16.04 -4.88
N ARG A 108 9.81 15.16 -3.87
CA ARG A 108 8.98 15.22 -2.67
C ARG A 108 9.82 15.64 -1.47
N ARG A 109 9.37 16.69 -0.77
CA ARG A 109 9.99 17.13 0.47
C ARG A 109 9.15 16.69 1.67
N SER A 110 9.70 15.78 2.49
CA SER A 110 9.03 15.17 3.66
C SER A 110 7.76 14.36 3.33
N VAL A 111 7.12 13.82 4.37
CA VAL A 111 5.90 13.02 4.25
C VAL A 111 4.71 13.84 3.73
N ASP A 112 4.70 15.16 3.85
CA ASP A 112 3.59 16.04 3.45
C ASP A 112 3.82 16.75 2.10
N GLY A 113 5.02 16.64 1.53
CA GLY A 113 5.41 17.34 0.30
C GLY A 113 5.77 18.82 0.51
N ASN A 114 5.68 19.35 1.73
CA ASN A 114 5.94 20.76 2.04
C ASN A 114 7.28 20.98 2.77
N GLY A 115 8.05 19.91 3.01
CA GLY A 115 9.33 19.98 3.70
C GLY A 115 9.23 20.16 5.21
N THR A 116 8.09 19.81 5.82
CA THR A 116 7.97 19.84 7.28
C THR A 116 8.94 18.85 7.90
N ALA A 117 9.68 19.27 8.93
CA ALA A 117 10.68 18.43 9.58
C ALA A 117 10.09 17.11 10.10
N ILE A 118 10.80 15.99 9.88
CA ILE A 118 10.38 14.69 10.43
C ILE A 118 10.87 14.59 11.87
N THR A 119 9.94 14.27 12.76
CA THR A 119 10.24 13.85 14.13
C THR A 119 10.40 12.34 14.16
N ILE A 120 11.47 11.86 14.79
CA ILE A 120 11.76 10.43 14.97
C ILE A 120 12.00 10.19 16.44
N THR A 121 11.34 9.21 17.04
CA THR A 121 11.51 8.85 18.46
C THR A 121 11.97 7.40 18.58
N VAL A 122 13.11 7.19 19.23
CA VAL A 122 13.66 5.86 19.55
C VAL A 122 13.55 5.54 21.05
N HIS A 123 13.84 4.31 21.44
CA HIS A 123 13.71 3.83 22.83
C HIS A 123 12.30 4.01 23.40
N TYR A 124 11.29 3.75 22.56
CA TYR A 124 9.89 3.83 22.95
C TYR A 124 9.48 2.60 23.76
N GLY A 125 8.97 2.82 24.98
CA GLY A 125 8.56 1.75 25.88
C GLY A 125 9.71 0.85 26.34
N THR A 126 9.39 -0.27 26.97
CA THR A 126 10.38 -1.29 27.39
C THR A 126 10.02 -2.61 26.73
N ASP A 127 10.98 -3.19 26.00
CA ASP A 127 10.80 -4.39 25.17
C ASP A 127 9.60 -4.22 24.22
N TYR A 128 9.50 -3.05 23.58
CA TYR A 128 8.43 -2.77 22.64
C TYR A 128 8.78 -3.37 21.28
N ASP A 129 7.98 -4.36 20.87
CA ASP A 129 8.21 -5.15 19.65
C ASP A 129 7.50 -4.55 18.45
N ASN A 130 7.67 -3.24 18.24
CA ASN A 130 7.09 -2.59 17.08
C ASN A 130 7.78 -1.29 16.67
N ALA A 131 7.41 -0.83 15.48
CA ALA A 131 7.62 0.52 14.98
C ALA A 131 6.34 1.01 14.30
N PHE A 132 6.13 2.32 14.28
CA PHE A 132 4.95 2.91 13.67
C PHE A 132 5.12 4.37 13.26
N TRP A 133 4.43 4.78 12.20
CA TRP A 133 4.02 6.16 11.96
C TRP A 133 2.82 6.50 12.85
N ASP A 134 2.91 7.54 13.69
CA ASP A 134 1.82 7.97 14.61
C ASP A 134 0.92 9.08 14.05
N GLY A 135 1.20 9.56 12.82
CA GLY A 135 0.47 10.67 12.17
C GLY A 135 1.20 11.99 12.23
N ARG A 136 2.26 12.03 13.04
CA ARG A 136 3.06 13.21 13.31
C ARG A 136 4.55 12.89 13.30
N GLN A 137 4.93 11.70 13.77
CA GLN A 137 6.30 11.26 13.92
C GLN A 137 6.44 9.76 13.68
N LEU A 138 7.69 9.33 13.47
CA LEU A 138 8.07 7.93 13.41
C LEU A 138 8.52 7.47 14.79
N VAL A 139 8.08 6.31 15.25
CA VAL A 139 8.36 5.79 16.60
C VAL A 139 8.91 4.37 16.50
N PHE A 140 9.99 4.09 17.23
CA PHE A 140 10.70 2.80 17.17
C PHE A 140 10.96 2.24 18.56
N GLY A 141 10.57 0.98 18.76
CA GLY A 141 10.97 0.17 19.91
C GLY A 141 12.36 -0.45 19.75
N ASP A 142 12.90 -0.89 20.89
CA ASP A 142 14.20 -1.58 20.95
C ASP A 142 14.09 -3.09 20.73
N GLY A 143 12.87 -3.63 20.63
CA GLY A 143 12.61 -5.07 20.63
C GLY A 143 12.88 -5.72 21.99
N ASP A 144 12.46 -6.98 22.13
CA ASP A 144 12.67 -7.80 23.32
C ASP A 144 14.11 -8.35 23.46
N GLY A 145 14.90 -8.32 22.37
CA GLY A 145 16.25 -8.86 22.34
C GLY A 145 16.32 -10.40 22.28
N GLU A 146 15.17 -11.09 22.26
CA GLU A 146 15.06 -12.56 22.15
C GLU A 146 14.46 -13.02 20.82
N VAL A 147 13.45 -12.31 20.32
CA VAL A 147 12.85 -12.53 18.99
C VAL A 147 13.27 -11.41 18.05
N PHE A 148 13.15 -10.17 18.51
CA PHE A 148 13.40 -8.98 17.72
C PHE A 148 14.67 -8.26 18.16
N GLU A 149 15.43 -7.75 17.19
CA GLU A 149 16.38 -6.67 17.38
C GLU A 149 15.64 -5.32 17.43
N ARG A 150 16.38 -4.25 17.74
CA ARG A 150 15.88 -2.88 17.61
C ARG A 150 15.34 -2.59 16.21
N PHE A 151 14.21 -1.87 16.16
CA PHE A 151 13.48 -1.61 14.92
C PHE A 151 14.12 -0.54 14.02
N THR A 152 15.16 0.14 14.51
CA THR A 152 15.98 1.09 13.72
C THR A 152 17.08 0.42 12.90
N LYS A 153 17.41 -0.85 13.21
CA LYS A 153 18.52 -1.56 12.57
C LYS A 153 18.26 -1.86 11.09
N PRO A 154 17.11 -2.43 10.69
CA PRO A 154 16.76 -2.54 9.28
C PRO A 154 16.24 -1.20 8.76
N MET A 155 16.97 -0.57 7.85
CA MET A 155 16.65 0.78 7.37
C MET A 155 15.31 0.85 6.61
N ASP A 156 14.91 -0.28 6.04
CA ASP A 156 13.64 -0.49 5.33
C ASP A 156 12.43 -0.47 6.27
N VAL A 157 12.58 -0.76 7.57
CA VAL A 157 11.51 -0.56 8.57
C VAL A 157 11.16 0.93 8.67
N MET A 158 12.16 1.80 8.81
CA MET A 158 11.92 3.24 8.87
C MET A 158 11.36 3.78 7.55
N ALA A 159 11.86 3.30 6.42
CA ALA A 159 11.37 3.72 5.11
C ALA A 159 9.90 3.30 4.88
N HIS A 160 9.52 2.12 5.38
CA HIS A 160 8.13 1.64 5.39
C HIS A 160 7.25 2.58 6.23
N GLU A 161 7.64 2.88 7.48
CA GLU A 161 6.86 3.78 8.34
C GLU A 161 6.77 5.21 7.78
N PHE A 162 7.86 5.75 7.22
CA PHE A 162 7.83 7.05 6.55
C PHE A 162 6.82 7.07 5.39
N THR A 163 6.74 5.97 4.64
CA THR A 163 5.87 5.88 3.48
C THR A 163 4.39 5.81 3.85
N HIS A 164 4.02 5.31 5.03
CA HIS A 164 2.65 5.49 5.54
C HIS A 164 2.27 6.96 5.64
N GLY A 165 3.18 7.82 6.11
CA GLY A 165 2.98 9.27 6.11
C GLY A 165 2.78 9.83 4.70
N VAL A 166 3.60 9.40 3.73
CA VAL A 166 3.43 9.79 2.32
C VAL A 166 2.05 9.38 1.80
N THR A 167 1.61 8.17 2.08
CA THR A 167 0.29 7.67 1.67
C THR A 167 -0.84 8.46 2.34
N GLU A 168 -0.72 8.77 3.64
CA GLU A 168 -1.70 9.57 4.40
C GLU A 168 -1.86 10.99 3.82
N HIS A 169 -0.78 11.60 3.32
CA HIS A 169 -0.77 12.92 2.69
C HIS A 169 -0.94 12.90 1.16
N THR A 170 -1.32 11.77 0.57
CA THR A 170 -1.56 11.63 -0.88
C THR A 170 -2.91 10.96 -1.15
N ALA A 171 -2.93 9.66 -1.46
CA ALA A 171 -4.15 8.93 -1.78
C ALA A 171 -5.03 8.62 -0.55
N ALA A 172 -4.44 8.66 0.65
CA ALA A 172 -5.10 8.36 1.92
C ALA A 172 -5.87 7.02 1.89
N LEU A 173 -5.23 5.98 1.33
CA LEU A 173 -5.79 4.62 1.20
C LEU A 173 -6.36 4.13 2.54
N ASP A 174 -7.60 3.68 2.55
CA ASP A 174 -8.26 3.13 3.73
C ASP A 174 -7.50 1.88 4.19
N TYR A 175 -7.22 1.78 5.48
CA TYR A 175 -6.46 0.67 6.05
C TYR A 175 -7.34 -0.56 6.31
N GLN A 176 -7.94 -1.08 5.24
CA GLN A 176 -8.88 -2.20 5.27
C GLN A 176 -8.89 -2.93 3.93
N GLY A 177 -8.92 -4.26 3.95
CA GLY A 177 -9.02 -5.10 2.75
C GLY A 177 -7.95 -4.76 1.71
N GLN A 178 -8.33 -4.74 0.43
CA GLN A 178 -7.40 -4.42 -0.68
C GLN A 178 -6.77 -3.01 -0.60
N SER A 179 -7.50 -1.98 -0.19
CA SER A 179 -6.91 -0.64 -0.07
C SER A 179 -5.87 -0.59 1.06
N GLY A 180 -6.09 -1.35 2.13
CA GLY A 180 -5.11 -1.49 3.21
C GLY A 180 -3.91 -2.32 2.80
N ALA A 181 -4.12 -3.40 2.06
CA ALA A 181 -3.04 -4.19 1.49
C ALA A 181 -2.21 -3.40 0.45
N LEU A 182 -2.82 -2.47 -0.30
CA LEU A 182 -2.09 -1.50 -1.11
C LEU A 182 -1.28 -0.54 -0.26
N ASN A 183 -1.85 -0.03 0.83
CA ASN A 183 -1.15 0.86 1.76
C ASN A 183 0.14 0.21 2.30
N GLU A 184 0.01 -1.02 2.80
CA GLU A 184 1.15 -1.87 3.22
C GLU A 184 2.16 -2.10 2.09
N SER A 185 1.66 -2.45 0.90
CA SER A 185 2.53 -2.75 -0.23
C SER A 185 3.28 -1.53 -0.74
N ILE A 186 2.63 -0.36 -0.76
CA ILE A 186 3.28 0.91 -1.11
C ILE A 186 4.41 1.20 -0.13
N SER A 187 4.18 1.00 1.17
CA SER A 187 5.22 1.13 2.19
C SER A 187 6.40 0.19 1.97
N ASP A 188 6.15 -1.09 1.67
CA ASP A 188 7.19 -2.07 1.31
C ASP A 188 7.93 -1.69 0.01
N VAL A 189 7.22 -1.22 -1.01
CA VAL A 189 7.79 -0.80 -2.31
C VAL A 189 8.81 0.31 -2.12
N PHE A 190 8.43 1.40 -1.44
CA PHE A 190 9.35 2.52 -1.26
C PHE A 190 10.46 2.21 -0.26
N ALA A 191 10.21 1.32 0.70
CA ALA A 191 11.25 0.77 1.57
C ALA A 191 12.30 -0.03 0.79
N ALA A 192 11.88 -0.94 -0.08
CA ALA A 192 12.77 -1.71 -0.94
C ALA A 192 13.56 -0.81 -1.89
N ILE A 193 12.92 0.19 -2.52
CA ILE A 193 13.61 1.17 -3.36
C ILE A 193 14.70 1.91 -2.56
N CYS A 194 14.39 2.33 -1.33
CA CYS A 194 15.34 3.04 -0.47
C CYS A 194 16.55 2.18 -0.12
N LYS A 195 16.32 0.93 0.29
CA LYS A 195 17.37 -0.05 0.56
C LYS A 195 18.26 -0.30 -0.67
N GLN A 196 17.65 -0.50 -1.83
CA GLN A 196 18.38 -0.71 -3.08
C GLN A 196 19.21 0.50 -3.49
N ARG A 197 18.68 1.72 -3.32
CA ARG A 197 19.41 2.97 -3.61
C ARG A 197 20.60 3.15 -2.66
N GLY A 198 20.42 2.90 -1.36
CA GLY A 198 21.49 2.96 -0.37
C GLY A 198 22.61 1.94 -0.64
N GLY A 199 22.25 0.79 -1.23
CA GLY A 199 23.20 -0.25 -1.65
C GLY A 199 23.73 -0.14 -3.10
N ASP A 200 23.26 0.83 -3.88
CA ASP A 200 23.47 0.95 -5.33
C ASP A 200 23.21 -0.36 -6.11
N GLN A 201 22.07 -1.00 -5.81
CA GLN A 201 21.69 -2.29 -6.39
C GLN A 201 20.74 -2.12 -7.59
N THR A 202 20.93 -2.92 -8.63
CA THR A 202 19.89 -3.10 -9.66
C THR A 202 18.77 -4.03 -9.15
N ALA A 203 17.62 -4.01 -9.82
CA ALA A 203 16.45 -4.80 -9.45
C ALA A 203 16.72 -6.32 -9.43
N ASP A 204 17.64 -6.83 -10.25
CA ASP A 204 18.03 -8.24 -10.29
C ASP A 204 19.07 -8.64 -9.24
N GLU A 205 19.75 -7.67 -8.62
CA GLU A 205 20.73 -7.88 -7.55
C GLU A 205 20.11 -7.77 -6.14
N ALA A 206 19.01 -7.01 -6.02
CA ALA A 206 18.33 -6.74 -4.76
C ALA A 206 17.76 -8.00 -4.09
N ASP A 207 17.74 -8.01 -2.75
CA ASP A 207 17.20 -9.12 -1.96
C ASP A 207 15.66 -9.22 -2.00
N TRP A 208 14.97 -8.08 -2.13
CA TRP A 208 13.51 -7.97 -2.08
C TRP A 208 12.89 -8.45 -0.76
N LEU A 209 13.64 -8.32 0.33
CA LEU A 209 13.25 -8.65 1.69
C LEU A 209 12.91 -7.39 2.47
N ILE A 210 11.87 -7.46 3.31
CA ILE A 210 11.46 -6.36 4.19
C ILE A 210 11.71 -6.75 5.64
N GLY A 211 12.52 -5.96 6.34
CA GLY A 211 12.93 -6.24 7.72
C GLY A 211 14.03 -7.29 7.82
N GLU A 212 14.92 -7.37 6.82
CA GLU A 212 16.10 -8.25 6.89
C GLU A 212 17.00 -7.84 8.07
N GLY A 213 17.34 -8.81 8.92
CA GLY A 213 18.16 -8.57 10.11
C GLY A 213 17.41 -8.01 11.32
N LEU A 214 16.07 -7.92 11.24
CA LEU A 214 15.19 -7.61 12.37
C LEU A 214 15.13 -8.75 13.38
N PHE A 215 15.10 -10.00 12.93
CA PHE A 215 15.01 -11.14 13.83
C PHE A 215 16.37 -11.51 14.43
N LYS A 216 16.36 -12.04 15.66
CA LYS A 216 17.56 -12.61 16.29
C LYS A 216 18.07 -13.85 15.53
N PRO A 217 19.38 -14.16 15.57
CA PRO A 217 19.97 -15.25 14.78
C PRO A 217 19.41 -16.66 15.03
N ASP A 218 18.71 -16.87 16.15
CA ASP A 218 18.09 -18.14 16.55
C ASP A 218 16.62 -18.26 16.12
N ILE A 219 16.09 -17.27 15.41
CA ILE A 219 14.78 -17.31 14.76
C ILE A 219 14.96 -17.81 13.32
N GLU A 220 14.15 -18.79 12.90
CA GLU A 220 14.14 -19.31 11.52
C GLU A 220 13.39 -18.36 10.56
N ALA A 221 13.91 -17.15 10.41
CA ALA A 221 13.39 -16.08 9.55
C ALA A 221 14.52 -15.37 8.81
N VAL A 222 14.36 -15.13 7.51
CA VAL A 222 15.30 -14.28 6.73
C VAL A 222 14.91 -12.81 6.79
N ALA A 223 13.61 -12.54 6.94
CA ALA A 223 13.00 -11.20 7.02
C ALA A 223 11.56 -11.33 7.51
N LEU A 224 10.83 -10.21 7.65
CA LEU A 224 9.41 -10.24 7.96
C LEU A 224 8.56 -10.60 6.74
N ARG A 225 8.94 -10.09 5.56
CA ARG A 225 8.25 -10.32 4.28
C ARG A 225 9.23 -10.49 3.13
N SER A 226 8.80 -11.19 2.09
CA SER A 226 9.51 -11.33 0.82
C SER A 226 8.63 -10.79 -0.30
N MET A 227 9.03 -9.69 -0.94
CA MET A 227 8.30 -9.14 -2.07
C MET A 227 8.42 -10.03 -3.32
N LYS A 228 9.55 -10.73 -3.46
CA LYS A 228 9.81 -11.64 -4.58
C LYS A 228 9.00 -12.93 -4.48
N GLU A 229 8.99 -13.54 -3.30
CA GLU A 229 8.35 -14.82 -3.00
C GLU A 229 7.54 -14.72 -1.70
N PRO A 230 6.37 -14.05 -1.69
CA PRO A 230 5.53 -13.94 -0.50
C PRO A 230 5.16 -15.32 0.07
N GLY A 231 5.18 -15.47 1.40
CA GLY A 231 4.91 -16.74 2.09
C GLY A 231 6.17 -17.59 2.36
N THR A 232 7.36 -17.02 2.19
CA THR A 232 8.66 -17.71 2.34
C THR A 232 9.63 -17.01 3.29
N ALA A 233 9.27 -15.86 3.86
CA ALA A 233 10.20 -15.06 4.66
C ALA A 233 10.60 -15.72 6.00
N TYR A 234 9.72 -16.57 6.54
CA TYR A 234 9.97 -17.32 7.77
C TYR A 234 9.12 -18.60 7.87
N ASP A 235 9.66 -19.59 8.57
CA ASP A 235 8.98 -20.83 8.97
C ASP A 235 9.60 -21.31 10.29
N ASP A 236 9.23 -20.63 11.38
CA ASP A 236 9.84 -20.79 12.69
C ASP A 236 8.84 -21.38 13.71
N PRO A 237 9.26 -22.25 14.64
CA PRO A 237 8.35 -22.83 15.63
C PRO A 237 7.62 -21.80 16.53
N ARG A 238 8.25 -20.66 16.82
CA ARG A 238 7.69 -19.54 17.61
C ARG A 238 6.82 -18.64 16.73
N LEU A 239 7.32 -18.23 15.57
CA LEU A 239 6.59 -17.30 14.66
C LEU A 239 5.48 -17.98 13.83
N GLY A 240 5.52 -19.30 13.68
CA GLY A 240 4.78 -20.00 12.63
C GLY A 240 5.40 -19.80 11.24
N LYS A 241 4.59 -19.99 10.21
CA LYS A 241 4.99 -19.77 8.81
C LYS A 241 4.46 -18.44 8.31
N ASP A 242 5.25 -17.77 7.48
CA ASP A 242 4.84 -16.57 6.72
C ASP A 242 3.49 -16.82 6.01
N PRO A 243 2.42 -16.09 6.39
CA PRO A 243 1.09 -16.30 5.84
C PRO A 243 0.86 -15.56 4.52
N GLN A 244 1.80 -14.73 4.05
CA GLN A 244 1.58 -13.90 2.87
C GLN A 244 1.29 -14.72 1.62
N VAL A 245 0.45 -14.14 0.76
CA VAL A 245 0.07 -14.71 -0.53
C VAL A 245 0.57 -13.82 -1.66
N GLY A 246 1.04 -14.44 -2.75
CA GLY A 246 1.66 -13.73 -3.89
C GLY A 246 0.82 -13.73 -5.16
N SER A 247 -0.43 -14.20 -5.11
CA SER A 247 -1.34 -14.19 -6.26
C SER A 247 -2.81 -14.05 -5.85
N MET A 248 -3.64 -13.49 -6.73
CA MET A 248 -5.09 -13.42 -6.52
C MET A 248 -5.77 -14.78 -6.44
N ALA A 249 -5.12 -15.86 -6.90
CA ALA A 249 -5.67 -17.22 -6.76
C ALA A 249 -5.67 -17.68 -5.29
N ASP A 250 -4.78 -17.12 -4.48
CA ASP A 250 -4.58 -17.47 -3.08
C ASP A 250 -5.09 -16.37 -2.13
N TYR A 251 -5.80 -15.36 -2.65
CA TYR A 251 -6.29 -14.22 -1.87
C TYR A 251 -6.98 -14.67 -0.57
N ALA A 252 -6.55 -14.11 0.56
CA ALA A 252 -7.09 -14.43 1.86
C ALA A 252 -8.33 -13.57 2.16
N ASP A 253 -9.52 -14.17 2.01
CA ASP A 253 -10.79 -13.57 2.46
C ASP A 253 -10.96 -13.75 3.97
N THR A 254 -10.62 -12.71 4.74
CA THR A 254 -10.63 -12.73 6.20
C THR A 254 -11.16 -11.41 6.76
N THR A 255 -11.61 -11.43 8.01
CA THR A 255 -11.90 -10.22 8.81
C THR A 255 -10.78 -9.84 9.75
N ASP A 256 -9.84 -10.75 9.99
CA ASP A 256 -8.67 -10.52 10.82
C ASP A 256 -7.71 -9.58 10.10
N ASP A 257 -6.77 -8.97 10.83
CA ASP A 257 -5.73 -8.12 10.24
C ASP A 257 -6.31 -7.03 9.31
N ASN A 258 -7.40 -6.38 9.75
CA ASN A 258 -8.10 -5.39 8.94
C ASN A 258 -8.52 -5.89 7.54
N GLY A 259 -8.88 -7.16 7.40
CA GLY A 259 -9.15 -7.76 6.09
C GLY A 259 -7.90 -8.31 5.40
N GLY A 260 -6.90 -8.73 6.17
CA GLY A 260 -5.66 -9.32 5.67
C GLY A 260 -4.74 -8.30 5.00
N VAL A 261 -4.61 -7.08 5.53
CA VAL A 261 -3.79 -6.02 4.91
C VAL A 261 -2.32 -6.45 4.80
N HIS A 262 -1.74 -7.07 5.82
CA HIS A 262 -0.36 -7.55 5.79
C HIS A 262 -0.23 -8.89 5.05
N ILE A 263 -1.30 -9.69 5.00
CA ILE A 263 -1.32 -10.99 4.31
C ILE A 263 -1.40 -10.81 2.79
N ASN A 264 -2.36 -9.99 2.34
CA ASN A 264 -2.66 -9.79 0.93
C ASN A 264 -1.75 -8.74 0.26
N SER A 265 -0.96 -7.97 1.02
CA SER A 265 0.04 -7.04 0.46
C SER A 265 1.15 -7.75 -0.33
N GLY A 266 1.34 -9.05 -0.12
CA GLY A 266 2.23 -9.89 -0.93
C GLY A 266 1.89 -9.88 -2.43
N ILE A 267 0.61 -9.72 -2.79
CA ILE A 267 0.14 -9.71 -4.19
C ILE A 267 0.67 -8.47 -4.93
N PRO A 268 0.38 -7.22 -4.50
CA PRO A 268 0.96 -6.03 -5.10
C PRO A 268 2.48 -5.90 -4.90
N ASN A 269 3.05 -6.43 -3.80
CA ASN A 269 4.51 -6.50 -3.62
C ASN A 269 5.18 -7.30 -4.74
N ARG A 270 4.64 -8.48 -5.04
CA ARG A 270 5.15 -9.33 -6.11
C ARG A 270 4.91 -8.73 -7.49
N ALA A 271 3.82 -7.99 -7.68
CA ALA A 271 3.61 -7.23 -8.92
C ALA A 271 4.70 -6.16 -9.11
N PHE A 272 5.04 -5.39 -8.07
CA PHE A 272 6.13 -4.42 -8.16
C PHE A 272 7.48 -5.09 -8.44
N TYR A 273 7.82 -6.18 -7.74
CA TYR A 273 9.03 -6.96 -8.00
C TYR A 273 9.11 -7.40 -9.48
N LEU A 274 8.04 -7.99 -10.01
CA LEU A 274 7.98 -8.44 -11.41
C LEU A 274 8.13 -7.28 -12.39
N ALA A 275 7.52 -6.13 -12.11
CA ALA A 275 7.65 -4.93 -12.94
C ALA A 275 9.08 -4.39 -12.91
N ALA A 276 9.68 -4.24 -11.72
CA ALA A 276 11.04 -3.72 -11.56
C ALA A 276 12.07 -4.63 -12.25
N VAL A 277 11.98 -5.95 -12.06
CA VAL A 277 12.87 -6.91 -12.73
C VAL A 277 12.62 -6.94 -14.25
N GLY A 278 11.35 -6.86 -14.68
CA GLY A 278 10.98 -6.86 -16.09
C GLY A 278 11.47 -5.62 -16.86
N LEU A 279 11.46 -4.46 -16.20
CA LEU A 279 12.01 -3.21 -16.72
C LEU A 279 13.55 -3.17 -16.65
N GLY A 280 14.13 -3.88 -15.68
CA GLY A 280 15.56 -3.96 -15.45
C GLY A 280 16.17 -2.66 -14.91
N GLY A 281 17.49 -2.66 -14.70
CA GLY A 281 18.21 -1.51 -14.17
C GLY A 281 17.86 -1.24 -12.70
N ARG A 282 17.87 0.03 -12.30
CA ARG A 282 17.58 0.45 -10.93
C ARG A 282 16.09 0.72 -10.78
N SER A 283 15.46 0.15 -9.74
CA SER A 283 14.01 0.27 -9.54
C SER A 283 13.53 1.72 -9.42
N TRP A 284 14.36 2.63 -8.91
CA TRP A 284 14.05 4.06 -8.78
C TRP A 284 14.12 4.85 -10.10
N GLU A 285 14.54 4.26 -11.22
CA GLU A 285 14.61 4.97 -12.50
C GLU A 285 13.30 4.89 -13.30
N GLN A 286 12.56 3.79 -13.19
CA GLN A 286 11.31 3.56 -13.94
C GLN A 286 10.17 3.06 -13.05
N ALA A 287 10.31 1.88 -12.45
CA ALA A 287 9.23 1.27 -11.66
C ALA A 287 8.77 2.14 -10.49
N GLY A 288 9.72 2.68 -9.71
CA GLY A 288 9.45 3.60 -8.60
C GLY A 288 8.69 4.85 -9.04
N PRO A 289 9.17 5.62 -10.03
CA PRO A 289 8.45 6.77 -10.57
C PRO A 289 7.03 6.45 -11.07
N ILE A 290 6.81 5.27 -11.66
CA ILE A 290 5.49 4.81 -12.10
C ILE A 290 4.54 4.61 -10.91
N TRP A 291 4.99 3.88 -9.88
CA TRP A 291 4.20 3.64 -8.67
C TRP A 291 3.92 4.95 -7.93
N TYR A 292 4.91 5.84 -7.82
CA TYR A 292 4.74 7.14 -7.20
C TYR A 292 3.73 8.01 -7.96
N ALA A 293 3.85 8.09 -9.29
CA ALA A 293 2.91 8.86 -10.11
C ALA A 293 1.48 8.29 -10.07
N ALA A 294 1.30 6.97 -9.93
CA ALA A 294 0.00 6.38 -9.71
C ALA A 294 -0.58 6.79 -8.34
N LEU A 295 0.22 6.70 -7.28
CA LEU A 295 -0.18 7.08 -5.92
C LEU A 295 -0.56 8.56 -5.81
N THR A 296 0.18 9.46 -6.44
CA THR A 296 0.01 10.92 -6.30
C THR A 296 -0.77 11.56 -7.44
N GLY A 297 -1.11 10.82 -8.49
CA GLY A 297 -1.72 11.34 -9.72
C GLY A 297 -3.20 11.69 -9.63
N GLY A 298 -3.86 11.42 -8.50
CA GLY A 298 -5.29 11.68 -8.28
C GLY A 298 -6.25 10.61 -8.83
N GLU A 299 -5.73 9.59 -9.52
CA GLU A 299 -6.51 8.43 -10.00
C GLU A 299 -6.79 7.42 -8.88
N VAL A 300 -5.92 7.39 -7.86
CA VAL A 300 -6.05 6.56 -6.67
C VAL A 300 -6.73 7.36 -5.57
N THR A 301 -7.72 6.75 -4.94
CA THR A 301 -8.52 7.34 -3.83
C THR A 301 -8.51 6.40 -2.64
N ALA A 302 -9.05 6.84 -1.49
CA ALA A 302 -9.03 6.07 -0.25
C ALA A 302 -9.53 4.60 -0.41
N GLY A 303 -10.60 4.39 -1.18
CA GLY A 303 -11.19 3.06 -1.39
C GLY A 303 -10.66 2.30 -2.61
N THR A 304 -9.54 2.71 -3.21
CA THR A 304 -9.01 2.04 -4.41
C THR A 304 -8.61 0.59 -4.13
N ASP A 305 -9.06 -0.32 -4.98
CA ASP A 305 -8.75 -1.76 -4.95
C ASP A 305 -7.50 -2.10 -5.80
N PHE A 306 -7.07 -3.37 -5.79
CA PHE A 306 -5.87 -3.80 -6.53
C PHE A 306 -5.95 -3.53 -8.02
N ALA A 307 -7.10 -3.76 -8.63
CA ALA A 307 -7.31 -3.57 -10.06
C ALA A 307 -7.29 -2.09 -10.45
N GLY A 308 -7.89 -1.22 -9.64
CA GLY A 308 -7.86 0.22 -9.81
C GLY A 308 -6.44 0.76 -9.72
N PHE A 309 -5.67 0.32 -8.71
CA PHE A 309 -4.26 0.72 -8.59
C PHE A 309 -3.41 0.17 -9.74
N ALA A 310 -3.63 -1.08 -10.15
CA ALA A 310 -2.93 -1.68 -11.29
C ALA A 310 -3.15 -0.88 -12.58
N GLU A 311 -4.38 -0.50 -12.90
CA GLU A 311 -4.65 0.33 -14.08
C GLU A 311 -4.06 1.75 -13.94
N ALA A 312 -4.06 2.34 -12.74
CA ALA A 312 -3.40 3.63 -12.49
C ALA A 312 -1.87 3.54 -12.74
N THR A 313 -1.21 2.44 -12.34
CA THR A 313 0.22 2.25 -12.65
C THR A 313 0.48 2.06 -14.15
N VAL A 314 -0.38 1.34 -14.88
CA VAL A 314 -0.22 1.21 -16.35
C VAL A 314 -0.45 2.55 -17.05
N ALA A 315 -1.44 3.33 -16.60
CA ALA A 315 -1.69 4.66 -17.13
C ALA A 315 -0.52 5.62 -16.83
N ALA A 316 0.02 5.58 -15.61
CA ALA A 316 1.21 6.35 -15.23
C ALA A 316 2.43 5.97 -16.08
N ALA A 317 2.65 4.68 -16.33
CA ALA A 317 3.72 4.20 -17.21
C ALA A 317 3.58 4.77 -18.64
N GLY A 318 2.38 4.69 -19.22
CA GLY A 318 2.11 5.24 -20.56
C GLY A 318 2.27 6.76 -20.65
N ARG A 319 2.02 7.50 -19.56
CA ARG A 319 2.26 8.95 -19.50
C ARG A 319 3.73 9.31 -19.38
N LEU A 320 4.44 8.66 -18.46
CA LEU A 320 5.85 8.97 -18.15
C LEU A 320 6.80 8.50 -19.26
N PHE A 321 6.46 7.40 -19.91
CA PHE A 321 7.30 6.73 -20.92
C PHE A 321 6.54 6.60 -22.26
N ALA A 322 5.91 7.69 -22.70
CA ALA A 322 5.05 7.71 -23.90
C ALA A 322 5.77 7.28 -25.19
N ASP A 323 7.08 7.48 -25.27
CA ASP A 323 7.91 7.08 -26.41
C ASP A 323 8.37 5.60 -26.34
N ASP A 324 8.11 4.90 -25.23
CA ASP A 324 8.43 3.49 -25.03
C ASP A 324 7.23 2.69 -24.47
N PRO A 325 6.32 2.23 -25.34
CA PRO A 325 5.16 1.42 -24.94
C PRO A 325 5.51 0.13 -24.19
N ALA A 326 6.74 -0.39 -24.35
CA ALA A 326 7.16 -1.62 -23.69
C ALA A 326 7.18 -1.46 -22.16
N VAL A 327 7.34 -0.23 -21.65
CA VAL A 327 7.30 0.06 -20.22
C VAL A 327 5.92 -0.21 -19.64
N ALA A 328 4.87 0.31 -20.29
CA ALA A 328 3.48 0.09 -19.88
C ALA A 328 3.08 -1.39 -20.04
N ASP A 329 3.56 -2.05 -21.08
CA ASP A 329 3.34 -3.49 -21.29
C ASP A 329 3.99 -4.34 -20.19
N ALA A 330 5.21 -4.00 -19.75
CA ALA A 330 5.90 -4.70 -18.66
C ALA A 330 5.15 -4.55 -17.32
N VAL A 331 4.67 -3.34 -17.01
CA VAL A 331 3.85 -3.09 -15.81
C VAL A 331 2.55 -3.90 -15.87
N ARG A 332 1.86 -3.90 -17.02
CA ARG A 332 0.64 -4.70 -17.20
C ARG A 332 0.92 -6.19 -17.06
N ALA A 333 2.00 -6.69 -17.64
CA ALA A 333 2.41 -8.08 -17.55
C ALA A 333 2.70 -8.50 -16.10
N ALA A 334 3.29 -7.62 -15.30
CA ALA A 334 3.54 -7.88 -13.88
C ALA A 334 2.25 -8.06 -13.07
N TRP A 335 1.27 -7.16 -13.25
CA TRP A 335 -0.06 -7.29 -12.64
C TRP A 335 -0.84 -8.51 -13.14
N THR A 336 -0.69 -8.88 -14.41
CA THR A 336 -1.22 -10.14 -14.93
C THR A 336 -0.53 -11.36 -14.30
N GLY A 337 0.77 -11.30 -14.04
CA GLY A 337 1.55 -12.38 -13.41
C GLY A 337 1.11 -12.73 -11.99
N VAL A 338 0.50 -11.77 -11.28
CA VAL A 338 -0.11 -12.00 -9.96
C VAL A 338 -1.63 -12.18 -10.02
N GLY A 339 -2.23 -12.17 -11.22
CA GLY A 339 -3.66 -12.44 -11.43
C GLY A 339 -4.61 -11.28 -11.14
N VAL A 340 -4.10 -10.04 -10.99
CA VAL A 340 -4.93 -8.84 -10.79
C VAL A 340 -5.55 -8.38 -12.11
N LEU A 341 -4.71 -8.22 -13.15
CA LEU A 341 -5.16 -7.88 -14.49
C LEU A 341 -5.29 -9.13 -15.36
N GLN A 342 -6.28 -9.14 -16.26
CA GLN A 342 -6.40 -10.22 -17.24
C GLN A 342 -5.28 -10.11 -18.29
N ALA A 343 -4.74 -11.24 -18.72
CA ALA A 343 -3.92 -11.27 -19.93
C ALA A 343 -4.79 -10.77 -21.09
N SER A 344 -4.22 -9.93 -21.95
CA SER A 344 -4.88 -9.48 -23.17
C SER A 344 -5.25 -10.69 -24.02
N GLY A 345 -6.46 -11.20 -23.85
CA GLY A 345 -7.03 -12.21 -24.74
C GLY A 345 -7.16 -11.58 -26.11
N SER A 346 -6.72 -12.29 -27.13
CA SER A 346 -7.12 -12.03 -28.51
C SER A 346 -8.66 -12.00 -28.54
N ASP A 347 -9.23 -10.81 -28.54
CA ASP A 347 -10.66 -10.63 -28.71
C ASP A 347 -10.98 -10.91 -30.17
N THR A 348 -11.07 -12.20 -30.52
CA THR A 348 -11.78 -12.66 -31.70
C THR A 348 -13.28 -12.72 -31.38
N GLY A 349 -13.83 -11.65 -30.81
CA GLY A 349 -15.24 -11.31 -30.89
C GLY A 349 -15.40 -10.37 -32.07
N ALA A 350 -16.00 -10.84 -33.16
CA ALA A 350 -16.17 -10.05 -34.37
C ALA A 350 -16.81 -8.69 -34.07
N THR A 351 -16.00 -7.63 -34.20
CA THR A 351 -16.46 -6.24 -34.29
C THR A 351 -17.27 -6.12 -35.57
N THR A 352 -18.59 -6.21 -35.47
CA THR A 352 -19.46 -5.64 -36.49
C THR A 352 -19.36 -4.13 -36.34
N SER A 353 -18.43 -3.52 -37.08
CA SER A 353 -18.32 -2.08 -37.26
C SER A 353 -19.59 -1.56 -37.95
N GLY A 354 -20.61 -1.24 -37.16
CA GLY A 354 -21.72 -0.41 -37.57
C GLY A 354 -21.26 1.05 -37.50
N THR A 355 -21.20 1.71 -38.64
CA THR A 355 -21.01 3.16 -38.73
C THR A 355 -22.26 3.87 -38.21
N GLY A 356 -22.39 3.97 -36.89
CA GLY A 356 -23.38 4.78 -36.18
C GLY A 356 -22.71 6.02 -35.61
N THR A 357 -23.36 7.17 -35.72
CA THR A 357 -22.93 8.45 -35.12
C THR A 357 -23.31 8.56 -33.64
N GLY A 358 -23.82 7.48 -33.02
CA GLY A 358 -24.12 7.42 -31.59
C GLY A 358 -22.89 7.10 -30.74
N GLY A 359 -22.81 7.70 -29.56
CA GLY A 359 -21.73 7.43 -28.60
C GLY A 359 -21.74 5.98 -28.09
N SER A 360 -20.74 5.61 -27.27
CA SER A 360 -20.69 4.33 -26.58
C SER A 360 -20.87 4.50 -25.07
N PHE A 361 -21.25 3.40 -24.42
CA PHE A 361 -21.23 3.25 -22.97
C PHE A 361 -20.21 2.17 -22.61
N VAL A 362 -19.15 2.57 -21.89
CA VAL A 362 -18.13 1.66 -21.38
C VAL A 362 -18.41 1.43 -19.91
N VAL A 363 -18.46 0.17 -19.48
CA VAL A 363 -18.46 -0.19 -18.07
C VAL A 363 -17.29 -1.12 -17.77
N ARG A 364 -16.50 -0.73 -16.79
CA ARG A 364 -15.47 -1.56 -16.17
C ARG A 364 -15.89 -1.85 -14.73
N ARG A 365 -15.97 -3.13 -14.38
CA ARG A 365 -16.19 -3.60 -13.02
C ARG A 365 -14.89 -4.18 -12.47
N SER A 366 -14.39 -3.65 -11.36
CA SER A 366 -13.27 -4.18 -10.58
C SER A 366 -13.73 -4.58 -9.18
N GLY A 367 -12.81 -5.08 -8.35
CA GLY A 367 -13.09 -5.41 -6.95
C GLY A 367 -13.85 -6.72 -6.77
N GLY A 368 -14.60 -6.81 -5.67
CA GLY A 368 -15.08 -8.09 -5.13
C GLY A 368 -13.93 -8.92 -4.53
N VAL A 369 -14.25 -9.98 -3.79
CA VAL A 369 -13.25 -10.89 -3.16
C VAL A 369 -12.18 -11.37 -4.16
N THR A 370 -12.57 -11.55 -5.42
CA THR A 370 -11.65 -12.02 -6.47
C THR A 370 -10.78 -10.92 -7.09
N GLY A 371 -11.08 -9.63 -6.88
CA GLY A 371 -10.37 -8.47 -7.46
C GLY A 371 -10.30 -8.40 -9.00
N ILE A 372 -10.91 -9.34 -9.72
CA ILE A 372 -10.84 -9.46 -11.18
C ILE A 372 -11.59 -8.32 -11.88
N THR A 373 -10.89 -7.62 -12.76
CA THR A 373 -11.49 -6.66 -13.69
C THR A 373 -12.27 -7.35 -14.83
N ARG A 374 -13.48 -6.84 -15.11
CA ARG A 374 -14.23 -7.11 -16.34
C ARG A 374 -14.64 -5.80 -16.99
N GLN A 375 -14.44 -5.69 -18.29
CA GLN A 375 -14.87 -4.52 -19.07
C GLN A 375 -15.77 -4.97 -20.23
N THR A 376 -16.74 -4.13 -20.57
CA THR A 376 -17.55 -4.26 -21.78
C THR A 376 -17.90 -2.88 -22.32
N GLU A 377 -18.07 -2.77 -23.63
CA GLU A 377 -18.48 -1.56 -24.34
C GLU A 377 -19.76 -1.85 -25.13
N VAL A 378 -20.74 -0.95 -25.02
CA VAL A 378 -22.01 -1.04 -25.72
C VAL A 378 -22.20 0.15 -26.64
N ASP A 379 -22.40 -0.11 -27.93
CA ASP A 379 -22.84 0.88 -28.91
C ASP A 379 -24.28 1.33 -28.57
N LEU A 380 -24.46 2.64 -28.30
CA LEU A 380 -25.74 3.21 -27.87
C LEU A 380 -26.81 3.20 -28.98
N ASP A 381 -26.45 2.97 -30.23
CA ASP A 381 -27.40 2.86 -31.34
C ASP A 381 -28.01 1.45 -31.48
N THR A 382 -27.55 0.49 -30.66
CA THR A 382 -28.15 -0.83 -30.56
C THR A 382 -29.45 -0.83 -29.74
N ALA A 383 -30.23 -1.92 -29.77
CA ALA A 383 -31.44 -2.03 -28.95
C ALA A 383 -31.14 -1.98 -27.45
N ALA A 384 -30.08 -2.67 -27.00
CA ALA A 384 -29.57 -2.60 -25.63
C ALA A 384 -28.99 -1.22 -25.31
N GLY A 385 -28.24 -0.64 -26.26
CA GLY A 385 -27.69 0.71 -26.16
C GLY A 385 -28.74 1.80 -25.95
N ARG A 386 -29.87 1.73 -26.66
CA ARG A 386 -30.99 2.66 -26.43
C ARG A 386 -31.61 2.54 -25.05
N GLN A 387 -31.71 1.33 -24.50
CA GLN A 387 -32.20 1.12 -23.13
C GLN A 387 -31.24 1.70 -22.09
N ILE A 388 -29.94 1.50 -22.29
CA ILE A 388 -28.89 2.10 -21.44
C ILE A 388 -28.98 3.63 -21.51
N ARG A 389 -29.09 4.20 -22.71
CA ARG A 389 -29.25 5.64 -22.93
C ARG A 389 -30.44 6.21 -22.15
N ASP A 390 -31.61 5.58 -22.27
CA ASP A 390 -32.83 6.00 -21.56
C ASP A 390 -32.68 5.93 -20.03
N LEU A 391 -31.91 4.99 -19.50
CA LEU A 391 -31.62 4.88 -18.06
C LEU A 391 -30.66 5.97 -17.59
N LEU A 392 -29.55 6.17 -18.31
CA LEU A 392 -28.50 7.12 -17.92
C LEU A 392 -28.95 8.58 -18.07
N ASP A 393 -29.77 8.90 -19.08
CA ASP A 393 -30.32 10.26 -19.28
C ASP A 393 -31.29 10.70 -18.17
N ARG A 394 -31.79 9.74 -17.37
CA ARG A 394 -32.65 10.00 -16.19
C ARG A 394 -31.87 10.29 -14.91
N VAL A 395 -30.56 10.05 -14.92
CA VAL A 395 -29.70 10.22 -13.75
C VAL A 395 -28.81 11.43 -13.95
N ASP A 396 -28.74 12.31 -12.95
CA ASP A 396 -27.73 13.36 -12.92
C ASP A 396 -26.38 12.76 -12.52
N LEU A 397 -25.67 12.19 -13.49
CA LEU A 397 -24.34 11.58 -13.30
C LEU A 397 -23.32 12.56 -12.70
N GLY A 398 -23.48 13.88 -12.93
CA GLY A 398 -22.59 14.90 -12.38
C GLY A 398 -22.88 15.28 -10.93
N GLY A 399 -24.05 14.89 -10.41
CA GLY A 399 -24.49 15.15 -9.03
C GLY A 399 -24.25 13.99 -8.06
N ILE A 400 -23.77 12.84 -8.54
CA ILE A 400 -23.48 11.68 -7.69
C ILE A 400 -22.15 11.94 -6.96
N SER A 401 -22.22 12.13 -5.63
CA SER A 401 -21.03 12.05 -4.79
C SER A 401 -20.59 10.59 -4.74
N ALA A 402 -19.47 10.28 -5.40
CA ALA A 402 -18.75 9.04 -5.21
C ALA A 402 -18.26 9.02 -3.75
N THR A 403 -18.96 8.30 -2.89
CA THR A 403 -18.38 7.87 -1.62
C THR A 403 -17.46 6.70 -1.93
N GLY A 404 -16.24 6.70 -1.37
CA GLY A 404 -15.26 5.66 -1.64
C GLY A 404 -15.89 4.29 -1.39
N GLY A 405 -15.88 3.43 -2.41
CA GLY A 405 -16.46 2.11 -2.32
C GLY A 405 -15.90 1.34 -1.12
N ARG A 406 -16.67 0.42 -0.56
CA ARG A 406 -16.16 -0.45 0.51
C ARG A 406 -15.08 -1.39 -0.07
N PRO A 407 -13.95 -1.60 0.62
CA PRO A 407 -12.96 -2.61 0.24
C PRO A 407 -13.64 -3.97 0.02
N ASP A 408 -13.20 -4.70 -1.01
CA ASP A 408 -13.68 -6.05 -1.39
C ASP A 408 -15.13 -6.14 -1.91
N ARG A 409 -15.74 -5.01 -2.26
CA ARG A 409 -16.98 -4.94 -3.06
C ARG A 409 -16.68 -4.60 -4.51
N PHE A 410 -17.64 -4.86 -5.41
CA PHE A 410 -17.44 -4.45 -6.79
C PHE A 410 -17.40 -2.91 -6.86
N SER A 411 -16.43 -2.36 -7.59
CA SER A 411 -16.39 -0.96 -7.99
C SER A 411 -16.63 -0.88 -9.49
N TYR A 412 -17.34 0.14 -9.93
CA TYR A 412 -17.73 0.33 -11.32
C TYR A 412 -17.22 1.67 -11.83
N HIS A 413 -16.37 1.64 -12.86
CA HIS A 413 -15.97 2.79 -13.64
C HIS A 413 -16.79 2.84 -14.94
N LEU A 414 -17.46 3.96 -15.19
CA LEU A 414 -18.42 4.15 -16.26
C LEU A 414 -17.98 5.31 -17.14
N GLU A 415 -18.02 5.13 -18.46
CA GLU A 415 -17.83 6.20 -19.44
C GLU A 415 -19.08 6.33 -20.32
N TYR A 416 -19.64 7.53 -20.40
CA TYR A 416 -20.85 7.84 -21.17
C TYR A 416 -20.78 9.26 -21.75
N GLY A 417 -20.56 9.38 -23.06
CA GLY A 417 -20.26 10.66 -23.69
C GLY A 417 -18.97 11.27 -23.11
N ASP A 418 -19.02 12.54 -22.70
CA ASP A 418 -17.87 13.23 -22.06
C ASP A 418 -17.82 13.02 -20.53
N ARG A 419 -18.62 12.09 -19.98
CA ARG A 419 -18.77 11.88 -18.54
C ARG A 419 -18.09 10.58 -18.10
N GLN A 420 -17.37 10.65 -16.99
CA GLN A 420 -16.80 9.50 -16.30
C GLN A 420 -17.28 9.46 -14.85
N LEU A 421 -17.58 8.26 -14.33
CA LEU A 421 -18.02 8.05 -12.95
C LEU A 421 -17.42 6.75 -12.39
N THR A 422 -16.85 6.82 -11.19
CA THR A 422 -16.48 5.63 -10.39
C THR A 422 -17.42 5.52 -9.20
N ILE A 423 -18.03 4.36 -8.98
CA ILE A 423 -19.04 4.14 -7.93
C ILE A 423 -18.99 2.72 -7.37
N GLY A 424 -19.16 2.57 -6.05
CA GLY A 424 -19.22 1.28 -5.40
C GLY A 424 -20.57 0.55 -5.62
N GLU A 425 -20.54 -0.78 -5.61
CA GLU A 425 -21.73 -1.65 -5.80
C GLU A 425 -22.90 -1.28 -4.87
N THR A 426 -22.61 -0.93 -3.61
CA THR A 426 -23.62 -0.60 -2.61
C THR A 426 -24.26 0.77 -2.80
N GLU A 427 -23.73 1.58 -3.70
CA GLU A 427 -24.11 2.97 -3.92
C GLU A 427 -24.76 3.18 -5.29
N LEU A 428 -24.80 2.13 -6.12
CA LEU A 428 -25.37 2.16 -7.45
C LEU A 428 -26.85 2.60 -7.40
N PRO A 429 -27.20 3.74 -8.04
CA PRO A 429 -28.59 4.05 -8.31
C PRO A 429 -29.22 2.92 -9.13
N PRO A 430 -30.52 2.61 -8.93
CA PRO A 430 -31.19 1.53 -9.65
C PRO A 430 -31.06 1.61 -11.18
N GLU A 431 -31.09 2.82 -11.73
CA GLU A 431 -30.92 3.05 -13.16
C GLU A 431 -29.52 2.68 -13.66
N ILE A 432 -28.47 2.98 -12.88
CA ILE A 432 -27.09 2.65 -13.21
C ILE A 432 -26.86 1.14 -13.07
N ASP A 433 -27.32 0.52 -11.97
CA ASP A 433 -27.26 -0.94 -11.79
C ASP A 433 -27.90 -1.66 -12.98
N GLN A 434 -29.08 -1.19 -13.42
CA GLN A 434 -29.75 -1.77 -14.57
C GLN A 434 -29.00 -1.56 -15.88
N ALA A 435 -28.39 -0.38 -16.10
CA ALA A 435 -27.57 -0.14 -17.28
C ALA A 435 -26.34 -1.06 -17.33
N ILE A 436 -25.67 -1.26 -16.18
CA ILE A 436 -24.54 -2.19 -16.01
C ILE A 436 -24.96 -3.62 -16.30
N LYS A 437 -26.10 -4.07 -15.74
CA LYS A 437 -26.67 -5.40 -15.98
C LYS A 437 -26.93 -5.64 -17.48
N ILE A 438 -27.57 -4.70 -18.16
CA ILE A 438 -27.81 -4.75 -19.60
C ILE A 438 -26.48 -4.83 -20.36
N ALA A 439 -25.49 -4.01 -19.99
CA ALA A 439 -24.19 -3.99 -20.65
C ALA A 439 -23.42 -5.31 -20.51
N PHE A 440 -23.52 -5.98 -19.35
CA PHE A 440 -22.96 -7.32 -19.13
C PHE A 440 -23.86 -8.47 -19.63
N GLY A 441 -24.96 -8.18 -20.33
CA GLY A 441 -25.87 -9.19 -20.87
C GLY A 441 -26.68 -9.95 -19.81
N ARG A 442 -26.85 -9.37 -18.61
CA ARG A 442 -27.66 -9.91 -17.52
C ARG A 442 -29.00 -9.18 -17.51
N THR A 443 -30.06 -9.83 -17.95
CA THR A 443 -31.44 -9.36 -17.68
C THR A 443 -31.89 -9.95 -16.36
N ASP A 444 -32.57 -9.16 -15.50
CA ASP A 444 -33.17 -9.66 -14.26
C ASP A 444 -34.02 -10.91 -14.55
N SER A 445 -33.49 -12.08 -14.20
CA SER A 445 -34.29 -13.25 -13.85
C SER A 445 -34.24 -13.34 -12.34
N ALA A 446 -35.35 -13.01 -11.69
CA ALA A 446 -35.60 -13.38 -10.31
C ALA A 446 -35.40 -14.89 -10.15
N ASP A 447 -34.48 -15.29 -9.27
CA ASP A 447 -34.65 -16.30 -8.23
C ASP A 447 -33.49 -16.25 -7.23
#